data_AF-A0A8T4AMI3-F1
#
_entry.id   AF-A0A8T4AMI3-F1
#
_cell.length_a   1.000
_cell.length_b   1.000
_cell.length_c   1.000
_cell.angle_alpha   90.00
_cell.angle_beta   90.00
_cell.angle_gamma   90.00
#
_symmetry.space_group_name_H-M   'P 1'
#
loop_
_entity.id
_entity.type
_entity.pdbx_description
1 polymer ?
#
loop_
_entity_poly.entity_id
_entity_poly.type
_entity_poly.pdbx_seq_one_letter_code
_entity_poly.pdbx_strand_id
1 'polypeptide(L)' 'MFAVTALSATVSTLPGVGPKKAEALGRLDIRTLTDVLFHLPSRYEDRTRITPIAKLVHGVDGQIEGRVT' A
#
# COMPACT_ATOMS: atom_id res chain seq x y z
N MET A 1 -28.70 11.67 -2.42
CA MET A 1 -27.82 12.24 -1.36
C MET A 1 -27.31 11.09 -0.47
N PHE A 2 -26.46 10.19 -0.99
CA PHE A 2 -25.99 8.99 -0.25
C PHE A 2 -24.47 8.75 -0.33
N ALA A 3 -23.72 9.48 -1.18
CA ALA A 3 -22.31 9.18 -1.44
C ALA A 3 -21.31 9.95 -0.55
N VAL A 4 -21.65 11.16 -0.06
CA VAL A 4 -20.69 12.01 0.66
C VAL A 4 -20.41 11.50 2.08
N THR A 5 -21.42 10.94 2.76
CA THR A 5 -21.28 10.43 4.13
C THR A 5 -20.37 9.21 4.23
N ALA A 6 -20.31 8.38 3.18
CA ALA A 6 -19.46 7.19 3.16
C ALA A 6 -17.97 7.56 3.20
N LEU A 7 -17.56 8.62 2.50
CA LEU A 7 -16.16 9.02 2.41
C LEU A 7 -15.62 9.64 3.71
N SER A 8 -16.50 10.15 4.56
CA SER A 8 -16.18 10.63 5.92
C SER A 8 -16.07 9.51 6.97
N ALA A 9 -16.40 8.26 6.61
CA ALA A 9 -16.31 7.14 7.55
C ALA A 9 -14.84 6.89 7.97
N THR A 10 -14.67 6.37 9.18
CA THR A 10 -13.34 6.05 9.72
C THR A 10 -12.69 4.88 8.98
N VAL A 11 -11.35 4.88 8.90
CA VAL A 11 -10.59 3.79 8.26
C VAL A 11 -10.81 2.40 8.87
N SER A 12 -11.25 2.34 10.13
CA SER A 12 -11.62 1.09 10.83
C SER A 12 -12.81 0.36 10.24
N THR A 13 -13.61 1.02 9.38
CA THR A 13 -14.72 0.39 8.66
C THR A 13 -14.24 -0.48 7.49
N LEU A 14 -12.97 -0.34 7.06
CA LEU A 14 -12.40 -1.14 5.98
C LEU A 14 -12.08 -2.57 6.45
N PRO A 15 -12.44 -3.59 5.66
CA PRO A 15 -12.08 -4.97 5.97
C PRO A 15 -10.56 -5.12 6.04
N GLY A 16 -10.10 -5.79 7.10
CA GLY A 16 -8.67 -6.00 7.33
C GLY A 16 -7.95 -4.84 8.03
N VAL A 17 -8.63 -3.75 8.39
CA VAL A 17 -8.11 -2.66 9.24
C VAL A 17 -8.54 -2.89 10.69
N GLY A 18 -7.76 -3.69 11.42
CA GLY A 18 -7.90 -3.84 12.87
C GLY A 18 -7.30 -2.67 13.67
N PRO A 19 -7.43 -2.67 15.01
CA PRO A 19 -7.02 -1.55 15.87
C PRO A 19 -5.55 -1.14 15.67
N LYS A 20 -4.64 -2.10 15.55
CA LYS A 20 -3.20 -1.83 15.32
C LYS A 20 -2.94 -1.13 13.97
N LYS A 21 -3.68 -1.49 12.92
CA LYS A 21 -3.55 -0.84 11.61
C LYS A 21 -4.20 0.54 11.61
N ALA A 22 -5.34 0.71 12.28
CA ALA A 22 -5.97 2.01 12.45
C ALA A 22 -5.05 2.99 13.20
N GLU A 23 -4.35 2.52 14.24
CA GLU A 23 -3.35 3.32 14.95
C GLU A 23 -2.18 3.72 14.03
N ALA A 24 -1.64 2.76 13.27
CA ALA A 24 -0.55 3.02 12.32
C ALA A 24 -0.95 4.04 11.23
N LEU A 25 -2.16 3.92 10.68
CA LEU A 25 -2.73 4.87 9.73
C LEU A 25 -2.93 6.26 10.36
N GLY A 26 -3.38 6.31 11.62
CA GLY A 26 -3.52 7.56 12.37
C GLY A 26 -2.19 8.29 12.58
N ARG A 27 -1.07 7.58 12.70
CA ARG A 27 0.29 8.19 12.75
C ARG A 27 0.69 8.84 11.43
N LEU A 28 0.07 8.45 10.31
CA LEU A 28 0.23 9.05 8.99
C LEU A 28 -0.85 10.12 8.70
N ASP A 29 -1.63 10.48 9.73
CA ASP A 29 -2.82 11.36 9.65
C ASP A 29 -3.94 10.85 8.72
N ILE A 30 -3.99 9.54 8.48
CA ILE A 30 -5.03 8.90 7.68
C ILE A 30 -6.13 8.39 8.62
N ARG A 31 -7.26 9.11 8.65
CA ARG A 31 -8.36 8.84 9.61
C ARG A 31 -9.65 8.43 8.94
N THR A 32 -9.88 8.91 7.72
CA THR A 32 -11.10 8.70 6.94
C THR A 32 -10.82 7.94 5.65
N LEU A 33 -11.90 7.44 5.00
CA LEU A 33 -11.78 6.82 3.69
C LEU A 33 -11.28 7.80 2.62
N THR A 34 -11.61 9.08 2.75
CA THR A 34 -11.11 10.14 1.85
C THR A 34 -9.59 10.23 1.93
N ASP A 35 -9.03 10.22 3.14
CA ASP A 35 -7.58 10.29 3.34
C ASP A 35 -6.87 9.12 2.66
N VAL A 36 -7.44 7.90 2.75
CA VAL A 36 -6.90 6.70 2.09
C VAL A 36 -6.90 6.85 0.56
N LEU A 37 -7.98 7.36 -0.01
CA LEU A 37 -8.11 7.53 -1.47
C LEU A 37 -7.07 8.51 -2.04
N PHE A 38 -6.68 9.52 -1.24
CA PHE A 38 -5.71 10.52 -1.64
C PHE A 38 -4.31 10.29 -1.03
N HIS A 39 -4.10 9.20 -0.30
CA HIS A 39 -2.78 8.79 0.17
C HIS A 39 -2.06 7.98 -0.92
N LEU A 40 -1.51 8.71 -1.90
CA LEU A 40 -0.84 8.11 -3.04
C LEU A 40 0.47 7.40 -2.62
N PRO A 41 0.84 6.29 -3.31
CA PRO A 41 2.11 5.63 -3.08
C PRO A 41 3.30 6.59 -3.24
N SER A 42 4.27 6.52 -2.33
CA SER A 42 5.52 7.29 -2.43
C SER A 42 6.37 6.88 -3.63
N ARG A 43 6.24 5.61 -4.06
CA ARG A 43 6.87 5.04 -5.24
C ARG A 43 6.01 3.90 -5.77
N TYR A 44 5.90 3.82 -7.10
CA TYR A 44 5.40 2.63 -7.77
C TYR A 44 6.57 1.72 -8.14
N GLU A 45 6.44 0.44 -7.80
CA GLU A 45 7.38 -0.59 -8.21
C GLU A 45 6.86 -1.27 -9.49
N ASP A 46 7.66 -1.24 -10.56
CA ASP A 46 7.31 -1.92 -11.82
C ASP A 46 7.62 -3.42 -11.71
N ARG A 47 6.56 -4.19 -11.46
CA ARG A 47 6.62 -5.66 -11.33
C ARG A 47 6.35 -6.40 -12.64
N THR A 48 6.45 -5.74 -13.79
CA THR A 48 6.18 -6.36 -15.10
C THR A 48 7.37 -7.13 -15.66
N ARG A 49 8.56 -7.01 -15.06
CA ARG A 49 9.81 -7.58 -15.58
C ARG A 49 10.56 -8.36 -14.51
N ILE A 50 10.85 -9.63 -14.81
CA ILE A 50 11.79 -10.44 -14.03
C ILE A 50 13.21 -10.13 -14.52
N THR A 51 14.06 -9.69 -13.59
CA THR A 51 15.48 -9.50 -13.81
C THR A 51 16.21 -10.80 -13.47
N PRO A 52 17.01 -11.39 -14.39
CA PRO A 52 17.87 -12.51 -14.04
C PRO A 52 18.79 -12.12 -12.89
N ILE A 53 18.95 -12.99 -11.88
CA ILE A 53 19.76 -12.69 -10.68
C ILE A 53 21.19 -12.23 -11.02
N ALA A 54 21.77 -12.80 -12.08
CA ALA A 54 23.11 -12.44 -12.59
C ALA A 54 23.20 -11.03 -13.20
N LYS A 55 22.08 -10.36 -13.43
CA LYS A 55 22.00 -9.00 -14.02
C LYS A 55 21.55 -7.94 -13.01
N LEU A 56 21.43 -8.28 -11.72
CA LEU A 56 21.11 -7.31 -10.70
C LEU A 56 22.25 -6.29 -10.55
N VAL A 57 21.87 -5.04 -10.30
CA VAL A 57 22.79 -3.93 -10.08
C VAL A 57 22.67 -3.48 -8.64
N HIS A 58 23.80 -3.28 -7.97
CA HIS A 58 23.79 -2.84 -6.57
C HIS A 58 23.08 -1.48 -6.43
N GLY A 59 22.15 -1.40 -5.48
CA GLY A 59 21.38 -0.19 -5.19
C GLY A 59 20.15 0.01 -6.08
N VAL A 60 19.87 -0.94 -6.99
CA VAL A 60 18.68 -0.93 -7.84
C VAL A 60 17.76 -2.07 -7.43
N ASP A 61 16.51 -1.74 -7.09
CA ASP A 61 15.47 -2.73 -6.84
C ASP A 61 15.16 -3.52 -8.12
N GLY A 62 15.04 -4.84 -8.01
CA GLY A 62 14.75 -5.72 -9.13
C GLY A 62 14.00 -6.96 -8.71
N GLN A 63 13.00 -7.35 -9.50
CA GLN A 63 12.23 -8.57 -9.25
C GLN A 63 12.97 -9.80 -9.79
N ILE A 64 13.13 -10.83 -8.96
CA ILE A 64 13.74 -12.11 -9.34
C ILE A 64 12.77 -13.28 -9.12
N GLU A 65 13.07 -14.43 -9.71
CA GLU A 65 12.36 -15.69 -9.48
C GLU A 65 13.36 -16.81 -9.20
N GLY A 66 12.98 -17.77 -8.36
CA GLY A 66 13.80 -18.94 -8.04
C GLY A 66 12.97 -20.07 -7.46
N ARG A 67 13.51 -21.30 -7.50
CA ARG A 67 12.91 -22.48 -6.90
C ARG A 67 13.51 -22.73 -5.53
N VAL A 68 12.66 -22.91 -4.52
CA VAL A 68 13.06 -23.39 -3.19
C VAL A 68 12.85 -24.90 -3.15
N THR A 69 13.86 -25.65 -2.67
CA THR A 69 13.84 -27.12 -2.58
C THR A 69 14.08 -27.55 -1.16
#